data_AF-A0A4Y3M3Q7-F1
#
_entry.id   AF-A0A4Y3M3Q7-F1
#
_cell.length_a   1.000
_cell.length_b   1.000
_cell.length_c   1.000
_cell.angle_alpha   90.00
_cell.angle_beta   90.00
_cell.angle_gamma   90.00
#
_symmetry.space_group_name_H-M   'P 1'
#
loop_
_entity.id
_entity.type
_entity.pdbx_description
1 polymer ?
#
loop_
_entity_poly.entity_id
_entity_poly.type
_entity_poly.pdbx_seq_one_letter_code
_entity_poly.pdbx_strand_id
1 'polypeptide(L)'
;MAEVAKIHRGALAKAAAYAPASGDLRALIAAKREGYLWRSDLTPDRISAVRLQLAMAEAAANPPPFEGIKTWLAKLATLVSNAPIPSGEICAVFAEVCSDIPDGAWTPETRIAWTRQPDRNDYPVGSRWPAPGELYAHLRPYAEQIRSEVTGLREILAMAEKPSEPERKRPDASELARAGALADAVIRELKAATGEGMNP
;
A
#
# COMPACT_ATOMS: atom_id res chain seq x y z
N MET A 1 -22.44 -23.51 -22.08
CA MET A 1 -21.20 -23.01 -22.71
C MET A 1 -21.03 -21.48 -22.59
N ALA A 2 -22.07 -20.67 -22.83
CA ALA A 2 -21.99 -19.20 -22.72
C ALA A 2 -21.79 -18.66 -21.28
N GLU A 3 -22.47 -19.26 -20.29
CA GLU A 3 -22.36 -18.90 -18.86
C GLU A 3 -20.91 -19.03 -18.34
N VAL A 4 -20.29 -20.18 -18.64
CA VAL A 4 -18.92 -20.52 -18.25
C VAL A 4 -17.92 -19.56 -18.89
N ALA A 5 -18.12 -19.20 -20.16
CA ALA A 5 -17.28 -18.22 -20.86
C ALA A 5 -17.38 -16.81 -20.26
N LYS A 6 -18.57 -16.39 -19.82
CA LYS A 6 -18.82 -15.09 -19.16
C LYS A 6 -18.11 -15.01 -17.81
N ILE A 7 -18.19 -16.08 -17.03
CA ILE A 7 -17.52 -16.25 -15.72
C ILE A 7 -15.99 -16.31 -15.85
N HIS A 8 -15.47 -16.85 -16.96
CA HIS A 8 -14.04 -16.87 -17.25
C HIS A 8 -13.53 -15.49 -17.68
N ARG A 9 -14.27 -14.78 -18.55
CA ARG A 9 -13.93 -13.44 -19.04
C ARG A 9 -13.96 -12.37 -17.94
N GLY A 10 -14.93 -12.42 -17.02
CA GLY A 10 -14.98 -11.52 -15.86
C GLY A 10 -13.86 -11.75 -14.84
N ALA A 11 -13.42 -12.99 -14.64
CA ALA A 11 -12.30 -13.31 -13.75
C ALA A 11 -10.93 -12.97 -14.37
N LEU A 12 -10.78 -13.14 -15.68
CA LEU A 12 -9.58 -12.71 -16.42
C LEU A 12 -9.46 -11.18 -16.47
N ALA A 13 -10.57 -10.45 -16.61
CA ALA A 13 -10.56 -8.98 -16.56
C ALA A 13 -10.13 -8.44 -15.18
N LYS A 14 -10.50 -9.14 -14.10
CA LYS A 14 -10.10 -8.78 -12.73
C LYS A 14 -8.63 -9.09 -12.44
N ALA A 15 -8.12 -10.24 -12.87
CA ALA A 15 -6.69 -10.57 -12.80
C ALA A 15 -5.83 -9.67 -13.71
N ALA A 16 -6.41 -9.13 -14.79
CA ALA A 16 -5.76 -8.15 -15.65
C ALA A 16 -5.74 -6.72 -15.06
N ALA A 17 -6.48 -6.43 -13.98
CA ALA A 17 -6.65 -5.07 -13.47
C ALA A 17 -5.63 -4.68 -12.38
N TYR A 18 -5.08 -5.64 -11.64
CA TYR A 18 -4.08 -5.38 -10.60
C TYR A 18 -3.07 -6.52 -10.53
N ALA A 19 -1.81 -6.16 -10.75
CA ALA A 19 -0.65 -6.98 -10.40
C ALA A 19 0.19 -6.18 -9.39
N PRO A 20 0.71 -6.81 -8.33
CA PRO A 20 1.55 -6.11 -7.39
C PRO A 20 2.76 -5.44 -8.04
N ALA A 21 3.20 -4.33 -7.45
CA ALA A 21 4.36 -3.61 -7.91
C ALA A 21 5.56 -4.57 -8.04
N SER A 22 6.22 -4.52 -9.20
CA SER A 22 7.37 -5.35 -9.54
C SER A 22 8.49 -4.49 -10.12
N GLY A 23 9.70 -5.07 -10.24
CA GLY A 23 10.87 -4.38 -10.80
C GLY A 23 11.17 -3.05 -10.12
N ASP A 24 11.32 -1.99 -10.92
CA ASP A 24 11.67 -0.63 -10.47
C ASP A 24 10.65 -0.07 -9.45
N LEU A 25 9.34 -0.25 -9.67
CA LEU A 25 8.32 0.24 -8.74
C LEU A 25 8.43 -0.41 -7.36
N ARG A 26 8.71 -1.72 -7.31
CA ARG A 26 8.95 -2.43 -6.05
C ARG A 26 10.20 -1.89 -5.34
N ALA A 27 11.25 -1.60 -6.09
CA ALA A 27 12.47 -1.01 -5.56
C ALA A 27 12.23 0.40 -5.00
N LEU A 28 11.44 1.24 -5.68
CA LEU A 28 11.08 2.57 -5.19
C LEU A 28 10.28 2.51 -3.88
N ILE A 29 9.31 1.59 -3.78
CA ILE A 29 8.53 1.39 -2.53
C ILE A 29 9.46 0.93 -1.39
N ALA A 30 10.36 -0.01 -1.66
CA ALA A 30 11.33 -0.47 -0.66
C ALA A 30 12.27 0.66 -0.22
N ALA A 31 12.85 1.40 -1.16
CA ALA A 31 13.73 2.55 -0.89
C ALA A 31 13.01 3.64 -0.09
N LYS A 32 11.73 3.91 -0.39
CA LYS A 32 10.92 4.86 0.38
C LYS A 32 10.73 4.43 1.83
N ARG A 33 10.41 3.14 2.04
CA ARG A 33 10.21 2.54 3.36
C ARG A 33 11.49 2.52 4.19
N GLU A 34 12.63 2.30 3.55
CA GLU A 34 13.95 2.25 4.19
C GLU A 34 14.58 3.64 4.37
N GLY A 35 13.98 4.68 3.80
CA GLY A 35 14.43 6.08 3.96
C GLY A 35 15.56 6.50 3.02
N TYR A 36 15.85 5.70 1.99
CA TYR A 36 16.92 5.96 1.02
C TYR A 36 16.44 6.54 -0.31
N LEU A 37 15.13 6.75 -0.48
CA LEU A 37 14.57 7.39 -1.65
C LEU A 37 14.66 8.91 -1.55
N TRP A 38 15.34 9.53 -2.51
CA TRP A 38 15.45 10.99 -2.63
C TRP A 38 14.56 11.51 -3.76
N ARG A 39 14.19 12.79 -3.69
CA ARG A 39 13.41 13.42 -4.77
C ARG A 39 14.14 13.38 -6.11
N SER A 40 15.47 13.47 -6.11
CA SER A 40 16.30 13.37 -7.32
C SER A 40 16.13 12.02 -8.04
N ASP A 41 15.70 10.98 -7.34
CA ASP A 41 15.48 9.65 -7.92
C ASP A 41 14.12 9.54 -8.65
N LEU A 42 13.23 10.52 -8.44
CA LEU A 42 11.87 10.54 -8.99
C LEU A 42 11.81 11.28 -10.32
N THR A 43 12.24 10.60 -11.38
CA THR A 43 12.10 11.10 -12.75
C THR A 43 10.61 11.21 -13.16
N PRO A 44 10.27 12.03 -14.17
CA PRO A 44 8.90 12.14 -14.66
C PRO A 44 8.28 10.80 -15.07
N ASP A 45 9.07 9.91 -15.67
CA ASP A 45 8.62 8.57 -16.07
C ASP A 45 8.30 7.70 -14.85
N ARG A 46 9.14 7.75 -13.81
CA ARG A 46 8.88 7.05 -12.54
C ARG A 46 7.63 7.57 -11.86
N ILE A 47 7.42 8.88 -11.83
CA ILE A 47 6.21 9.48 -11.26
C ILE A 47 4.97 9.02 -12.04
N SER A 48 5.04 8.97 -13.37
CA SER A 48 3.93 8.49 -14.21
C SER A 48 3.63 7.02 -13.96
N ALA A 49 4.65 6.17 -13.84
CA ALA A 49 4.50 4.76 -13.50
C ALA A 49 3.92 4.57 -12.08
N VAL A 50 4.36 5.36 -11.10
CA VAL A 50 3.82 5.35 -9.73
C VAL A 50 2.35 5.73 -9.73
N ARG A 51 1.93 6.77 -10.49
CA ARG A 51 0.52 7.17 -10.60
C ARG A 51 -0.34 6.07 -11.22
N LEU A 52 0.15 5.43 -12.28
CA LEU A 52 -0.56 4.33 -12.93
C LEU A 52 -0.73 3.14 -11.97
N GLN A 53 0.35 2.74 -11.31
CA GLN A 53 0.31 1.64 -10.34
C GLN A 53 -0.59 1.99 -9.15
N LEU A 54 -0.57 3.24 -8.67
CA LEU A 54 -1.43 3.68 -7.58
C LEU A 54 -2.90 3.55 -7.95
N ALA A 55 -3.29 3.98 -9.15
CA ALA A 55 -4.67 3.84 -9.62
C ALA A 55 -5.13 2.38 -9.66
N MET A 56 -4.26 1.46 -10.10
CA MET A 56 -4.54 0.02 -10.08
C MET A 56 -4.64 -0.55 -8.66
N ALA A 57 -3.71 -0.18 -7.78
CA ALA A 57 -3.68 -0.62 -6.39
C ALA A 57 -4.87 -0.07 -5.58
N GLU A 58 -5.28 1.18 -5.81
CA GLU A 58 -6.46 1.78 -5.20
C GLU A 58 -7.75 1.10 -5.67
N ALA A 59 -7.85 0.80 -6.97
CA ALA A 59 -8.97 0.03 -7.49
C ALA A 59 -9.07 -1.35 -6.83
N ALA A 60 -7.93 -2.03 -6.66
CA ALA A 60 -7.83 -3.32 -5.98
C ALA A 60 -8.10 -3.25 -4.48
N ALA A 61 -7.85 -2.10 -3.83
CA ALA A 61 -8.07 -1.87 -2.40
C ALA A 61 -9.54 -1.63 -2.03
N ASN A 62 -10.43 -1.45 -3.02
CA ASN A 62 -11.86 -1.26 -2.78
C ASN A 62 -12.49 -2.47 -2.09
N PRO A 63 -13.63 -2.28 -1.38
CA PRO A 63 -14.39 -3.39 -0.85
C PRO A 63 -14.82 -4.38 -1.96
N PRO A 64 -14.80 -5.69 -1.69
CA PRO A 64 -15.21 -6.70 -2.65
C PRO A 64 -16.73 -6.63 -2.91
N PRO A 65 -17.20 -6.69 -4.16
CA PRO A 65 -18.61 -6.90 -4.43
C PRO A 65 -19.01 -8.31 -3.99
N PHE A 66 -20.20 -8.44 -3.39
CA PHE A 66 -20.71 -9.74 -2.91
C PHE A 66 -20.69 -10.83 -3.99
N GLU A 67 -21.08 -10.49 -5.22
CA GLU A 67 -21.04 -11.44 -6.36
C GLU A 67 -19.62 -11.89 -6.72
N GLY A 68 -18.61 -11.05 -6.46
CA GLY A 68 -17.20 -11.41 -6.61
C GLY A 68 -16.78 -12.51 -5.63
N ILE A 69 -17.14 -12.35 -4.35
CA ILE A 69 -16.90 -13.36 -3.30
C ILE A 69 -17.63 -14.66 -3.63
N LYS A 70 -18.92 -14.58 -3.95
CA LYS A 70 -19.74 -15.74 -4.33
C LYS A 70 -19.16 -16.50 -5.52
N THR A 71 -18.74 -15.78 -6.57
CA THR A 71 -18.09 -16.39 -7.74
C THR A 71 -16.77 -17.06 -7.38
N TRP A 72 -15.97 -16.43 -6.51
CA TRP A 72 -14.71 -16.98 -6.03
C TRP A 72 -14.93 -18.29 -5.25
N LEU A 73 -15.88 -18.29 -4.31
CA LEU A 73 -16.26 -19.44 -3.49
C LEU A 73 -16.83 -20.58 -4.33
N ALA A 74 -17.72 -20.29 -5.29
CA ALA A 74 -18.27 -21.29 -6.20
C ALA A 74 -17.18 -22.00 -7.02
N LYS A 75 -16.15 -21.26 -7.46
CA LYS A 75 -14.99 -21.84 -8.15
C LYS A 75 -14.06 -22.61 -7.20
N LEU A 76 -14.00 -22.25 -5.92
CA LEU A 76 -13.24 -23.01 -4.94
C LEU A 76 -13.92 -24.35 -4.67
N ALA A 77 -15.26 -24.39 -4.65
CA ALA A 77 -16.04 -25.59 -4.38
C ALA A 77 -15.72 -26.72 -5.38
N THR A 78 -15.36 -26.39 -6.62
CA THR A 78 -14.97 -27.37 -7.64
C THR A 78 -13.55 -27.93 -7.46
N LEU A 79 -12.77 -27.39 -6.53
CA LEU A 79 -11.37 -27.74 -6.31
C LEU A 79 -11.12 -28.44 -4.97
N VAL A 80 -12.15 -28.55 -4.12
CA VAL A 80 -12.04 -29.13 -2.78
C VAL A 80 -13.06 -30.25 -2.57
N SER A 81 -12.77 -31.15 -1.63
CA SER A 81 -13.47 -32.44 -1.50
C SER A 81 -14.76 -32.42 -0.67
N ASN A 82 -14.96 -31.43 0.21
CA ASN A 82 -16.10 -31.34 1.15
C ASN A 82 -16.85 -30.01 1.03
N ALA A 83 -16.94 -29.45 -0.18
CA ALA A 83 -17.66 -28.21 -0.40
C ALA A 83 -19.15 -28.36 -0.04
N PRO A 84 -19.76 -27.35 0.62
CA PRO A 84 -21.20 -27.34 0.83
C PRO A 84 -21.93 -27.11 -0.51
N ILE A 85 -23.23 -27.40 -0.53
CA ILE A 85 -24.09 -26.98 -1.63
C ILE A 85 -24.09 -25.45 -1.65
N PRO A 86 -23.71 -24.78 -2.75
CA PRO A 86 -23.59 -23.34 -2.79
C PRO A 86 -24.95 -22.67 -2.53
N SER A 87 -25.08 -21.98 -1.40
CA SER A 87 -26.22 -21.14 -1.06
C SER A 87 -25.78 -19.68 -0.85
N GLY A 88 -26.72 -18.75 -1.00
CA GLY A 88 -26.47 -17.34 -0.70
C GLY A 88 -26.10 -17.10 0.78
N GLU A 89 -26.70 -17.87 1.69
CA GLU A 89 -26.48 -17.78 3.14
C GLU A 89 -25.04 -18.12 3.52
N ILE A 90 -24.49 -19.21 2.96
CA ILE A 90 -23.09 -19.59 3.23
C ILE A 90 -22.15 -18.50 2.72
N CYS A 91 -22.39 -17.98 1.52
CA CYS A 91 -21.57 -16.91 0.95
C CYS A 91 -21.65 -15.61 1.78
N ALA A 92 -22.80 -15.31 2.39
CA ALA A 92 -22.98 -14.15 3.27
C ALA A 92 -22.08 -14.22 4.52
N VAL A 93 -21.95 -15.41 5.13
CA VAL A 93 -21.05 -15.60 6.29
C VAL A 93 -19.59 -15.29 5.92
N PHE A 94 -19.12 -15.75 4.76
CA PHE A 94 -17.77 -15.43 4.31
C PHE A 94 -17.60 -13.94 4.00
N ALA A 95 -18.61 -13.30 3.39
CA ALA A 95 -18.58 -11.88 3.10
C ALA A 95 -18.56 -11.02 4.38
N GLU A 96 -19.24 -11.45 5.43
CA GLU A 96 -19.23 -10.80 6.74
C GLU A 96 -17.85 -10.94 7.42
N VAL A 97 -17.35 -12.17 7.54
CA VAL A 97 -16.07 -12.46 8.20
C VAL A 97 -14.88 -11.85 7.45
N CYS A 98 -14.95 -11.80 6.12
CA CYS A 98 -13.89 -11.24 5.28
C CYS A 98 -14.23 -9.82 4.77
N SER A 99 -15.06 -9.07 5.49
CA SER A 99 -15.57 -7.76 5.04
C SER A 99 -14.49 -6.70 4.82
N ASP A 100 -13.35 -6.80 5.50
CA ASP A 100 -12.20 -5.91 5.31
C ASP A 100 -11.20 -6.41 4.25
N ILE A 101 -11.36 -7.63 3.72
CA ILE A 101 -10.49 -8.16 2.67
C ILE A 101 -10.84 -7.49 1.34
N PRO A 102 -9.91 -6.73 0.72
CA PRO A 102 -10.21 -5.92 -0.45
C PRO A 102 -10.44 -6.78 -1.70
N ASP A 103 -11.11 -6.19 -2.69
CA ASP A 103 -11.50 -6.87 -3.93
C ASP A 103 -10.34 -7.57 -4.63
N GLY A 104 -9.18 -6.91 -4.67
CA GLY A 104 -7.95 -7.42 -5.29
C GLY A 104 -7.34 -8.65 -4.63
N ALA A 105 -7.78 -9.06 -3.44
CA ALA A 105 -7.36 -10.32 -2.83
C ALA A 105 -8.22 -11.52 -3.30
N TRP A 106 -9.38 -11.28 -3.90
CA TRP A 106 -10.30 -12.32 -4.38
C TRP A 106 -10.02 -12.67 -5.85
N THR A 107 -8.85 -13.26 -6.12
CA THR A 107 -8.39 -13.57 -7.48
C THR A 107 -8.29 -15.08 -7.74
N PRO A 108 -8.18 -15.52 -9.01
CA PRO A 108 -7.85 -16.91 -9.33
C PRO A 108 -6.57 -17.39 -8.65
N GLU A 109 -5.55 -16.55 -8.56
CA GLU A 109 -4.23 -16.87 -8.01
C GLU A 109 -4.33 -17.17 -6.51
N THR A 110 -5.03 -16.33 -5.74
CA THR A 110 -5.25 -16.57 -4.30
C THR A 110 -6.12 -17.80 -4.06
N ARG A 111 -7.03 -18.13 -4.98
CA ARG A 111 -7.79 -19.39 -4.93
C ARG A 111 -6.91 -20.60 -5.14
N ILE A 112 -6.02 -20.58 -6.13
CA ILE A 112 -5.08 -21.68 -6.37
C ILE A 112 -4.05 -21.78 -5.23
N ALA A 113 -3.67 -20.65 -4.62
CA ALA A 113 -2.83 -20.67 -3.44
C ALA A 113 -3.49 -21.42 -2.27
N TRP A 114 -4.81 -21.27 -2.08
CA TRP A 114 -5.55 -22.06 -1.09
C TRP A 114 -5.36 -23.57 -1.33
N THR A 115 -5.55 -24.02 -2.57
CA THR A 115 -5.48 -25.46 -2.90
C THR A 115 -4.09 -26.05 -2.78
N ARG A 116 -3.06 -25.21 -2.65
CA ARG A 116 -1.66 -25.60 -2.48
C ARG A 116 -1.16 -25.47 -1.05
N GLN A 117 -2.04 -25.15 -0.10
CA GLN A 117 -1.64 -25.09 1.30
C GLN A 117 -1.10 -26.44 1.77
N PRO A 118 0.02 -26.44 2.52
CA PRO A 118 0.56 -27.66 3.08
C PRO A 118 -0.39 -28.22 4.14
N ASP A 119 -0.25 -29.51 4.40
CA ASP A 119 -0.97 -30.17 5.47
C ASP A 119 -0.62 -29.53 6.82
N ARG A 120 -1.60 -29.45 7.71
CA ARG A 120 -1.44 -28.91 9.06
C ARG A 120 -1.85 -29.98 10.06
N ASN A 121 -0.89 -30.54 10.79
CA ASN A 121 -1.16 -31.63 11.75
C ASN A 121 -1.95 -32.78 11.10
N ASP A 122 -1.45 -33.30 9.96
CA ASP A 122 -2.08 -34.35 9.14
C ASP A 122 -3.47 -34.00 8.56
N TYR A 123 -3.91 -32.75 8.68
CA TYR A 123 -5.13 -32.25 8.04
C TYR A 123 -4.82 -31.63 6.67
N PRO A 124 -5.43 -32.12 5.57
CA PRO A 124 -5.14 -31.65 4.22
C PRO A 124 -5.89 -30.35 3.91
N VAL A 125 -5.44 -29.24 4.49
CA VAL A 125 -6.10 -27.91 4.47
C VAL A 125 -6.49 -27.51 3.04
N GLY A 126 -5.55 -27.55 2.09
CA GLY A 126 -5.79 -27.09 0.72
C GLY A 126 -6.80 -27.94 -0.06
N SER A 127 -7.04 -29.18 0.36
CA SER A 127 -8.02 -30.07 -0.25
C SER A 127 -9.42 -29.98 0.36
N ARG A 128 -9.59 -29.14 1.40
CA ARG A 128 -10.82 -29.00 2.17
C ARG A 128 -11.44 -27.62 2.00
N TRP A 129 -12.76 -27.57 2.14
CA TRP A 129 -13.52 -26.33 2.20
C TRP A 129 -13.10 -25.53 3.45
N PRO A 130 -12.74 -24.25 3.30
CA PRO A 130 -12.29 -23.42 4.41
C PRO A 130 -13.40 -23.18 5.44
N ALA A 131 -13.04 -23.08 6.71
CA ALA A 131 -13.83 -22.29 7.65
C ALA A 131 -13.66 -20.78 7.33
N PRO A 132 -14.64 -19.91 7.63
CA PRO A 132 -14.54 -18.47 7.35
C PRO A 132 -13.27 -17.80 7.90
N GLY A 133 -12.87 -18.15 9.13
CA GLY A 133 -11.64 -17.63 9.74
C GLY A 133 -10.36 -18.13 9.09
N GLU A 134 -10.37 -19.35 8.53
CA GLU A 134 -9.21 -19.87 7.78
C GLU A 134 -9.07 -19.15 6.44
N LEU A 135 -10.20 -18.91 5.75
CA LEU A 135 -10.18 -18.15 4.51
C LEU A 135 -9.72 -16.72 4.76
N TYR A 136 -10.18 -16.08 5.84
CA TYR A 136 -9.70 -14.77 6.26
C TYR A 136 -8.18 -14.77 6.45
N ALA A 137 -7.66 -15.70 7.25
CA ALA A 137 -6.22 -15.81 7.51
C ALA A 137 -5.40 -16.05 6.23
N HIS A 138 -5.95 -16.82 5.28
CA HIS A 138 -5.34 -17.07 3.98
C HIS A 138 -5.30 -15.81 3.09
N LEU A 139 -6.37 -15.01 3.06
CA LEU A 139 -6.48 -13.83 2.21
C LEU A 139 -5.79 -12.59 2.80
N ARG A 140 -5.64 -12.54 4.13
CA ARG A 140 -5.10 -11.39 4.84
C ARG A 140 -3.71 -10.92 4.36
N PRO A 141 -2.71 -11.78 4.10
CA PRO A 141 -1.42 -11.33 3.59
C PRO A 141 -1.52 -10.58 2.25
N TYR A 142 -2.43 -11.01 1.36
CA TYR A 142 -2.67 -10.34 0.09
C TYR A 142 -3.36 -8.98 0.30
N ALA A 143 -4.29 -8.90 1.24
CA ALA A 143 -4.93 -7.64 1.64
C ALA A 143 -3.91 -6.62 2.18
N GLU A 144 -3.03 -7.08 3.09
CA GLU A 144 -1.98 -6.24 3.68
C GLU A 144 -0.98 -5.76 2.64
N GLN A 145 -0.62 -6.62 1.68
CA GLN A 145 0.24 -6.26 0.56
C GLN A 145 -0.36 -5.11 -0.27
N ILE A 146 -1.64 -5.22 -0.66
CA ILE A 146 -2.35 -4.16 -1.41
C ILE A 146 -2.35 -2.85 -0.64
N ARG A 147 -2.71 -2.89 0.65
CA ARG A 147 -2.78 -1.69 1.51
C ARG A 147 -1.39 -1.04 1.70
N SER A 148 -0.37 -1.86 1.92
CA SER A 148 1.02 -1.39 2.04
C SER A 148 1.52 -0.76 0.74
N GLU A 149 1.15 -1.33 -0.41
CA GLU A 149 1.53 -0.82 -1.72
C GLU A 149 0.88 0.55 -1.97
N VAL A 150 -0.44 0.68 -1.74
CA VAL A 150 -1.16 1.97 -1.83
C VAL A 150 -0.50 3.03 -0.94
N THR A 151 -0.16 2.67 0.30
CA THR A 151 0.49 3.58 1.25
C THR A 151 1.84 4.04 0.72
N GLY A 152 2.71 3.11 0.31
CA GLY A 152 4.04 3.43 -0.21
C GLY A 152 3.99 4.30 -1.46
N LEU A 153 3.08 4.01 -2.40
CA LEU A 153 2.91 4.79 -3.63
C LEU A 153 2.41 6.22 -3.34
N ARG A 154 1.45 6.39 -2.40
CA ARG A 154 1.00 7.72 -1.97
C ARG A 154 2.11 8.54 -1.33
N GLU A 155 2.94 7.92 -0.50
CA GLU A 155 4.08 8.60 0.11
C GLU A 155 5.14 9.04 -0.92
N ILE A 156 5.37 8.21 -1.96
CA ILE A 156 6.26 8.57 -3.07
C ILE A 156 5.72 9.78 -3.83
N LEU A 157 4.42 9.80 -4.17
CA LEU A 157 3.81 10.94 -4.85
C LEU A 157 3.85 12.21 -3.99
N ALA A 158 3.55 12.11 -2.70
CA ALA A 158 3.66 13.23 -1.77
C ALA A 158 5.10 13.77 -1.69
N MET A 159 6.12 12.91 -1.77
CA MET A 159 7.52 13.33 -1.88
C MET A 159 7.80 14.06 -3.20
N ALA A 160 7.23 13.61 -4.33
CA ALA A 160 7.40 14.29 -5.62
C ALA A 160 6.72 15.67 -5.65
N GLU A 161 5.56 15.81 -5.02
CA GLU A 161 4.69 16.98 -5.14
C GLU A 161 4.97 18.10 -4.12
N LYS A 162 5.69 17.80 -3.03
CA LYS A 162 6.12 18.85 -2.08
C LYS A 162 6.90 19.96 -2.83
N PRO A 163 6.68 21.25 -2.56
CA PRO A 163 7.52 22.31 -3.13
C PRO A 163 9.00 22.04 -2.82
N SER A 164 9.93 22.39 -3.72
CA SER A 164 11.34 22.48 -3.30
C SER A 164 11.42 23.58 -2.25
N GLU A 165 12.07 23.31 -1.13
CA GLU A 165 12.43 24.38 -0.19
C GLU A 165 13.16 25.46 -1.01
N PRO A 166 12.78 26.75 -0.87
CA PRO A 166 13.41 27.80 -1.65
C PRO A 166 14.91 27.68 -1.45
N GLU A 167 15.63 27.65 -2.58
CA GLU A 167 17.09 27.60 -2.57
C GLU A 167 17.59 28.63 -1.56
N ARG A 168 18.34 28.19 -0.55
CA ARG A 168 18.89 29.10 0.48
C ARG A 168 19.76 30.10 -0.26
N LYS A 169 19.20 31.26 -0.61
CA LYS A 169 19.97 32.36 -1.17
C LYS A 169 21.07 32.66 -0.17
N ARG A 170 22.30 32.69 -0.66
CA ARG A 170 23.41 33.22 0.12
C ARG A 170 23.00 34.62 0.59
N PRO A 171 23.05 34.91 1.90
CA PRO A 171 22.63 36.20 2.40
C PRO A 171 23.32 37.31 1.63
N ASP A 172 22.55 38.30 1.18
CA ASP A 172 23.12 39.42 0.44
C ASP A 172 23.98 40.30 1.37
N ALA A 173 24.75 41.23 0.79
CA ALA A 173 25.62 42.10 1.56
C ALA A 173 24.86 42.97 2.59
N SER A 174 23.58 43.30 2.32
CA SER A 174 22.74 44.07 3.25
C SER A 174 22.28 43.20 4.42
N GLU A 175 21.96 41.94 4.18
CA GLU A 175 21.58 40.97 5.20
C GLU A 175 22.77 40.62 6.10
N LEU A 176 23.95 40.43 5.51
CA LEU A 176 25.20 40.25 6.26
C LEU A 176 25.53 41.47 7.14
N ALA A 177 25.38 42.68 6.60
CA ALA A 177 25.62 43.91 7.36
C ALA A 177 24.64 44.08 8.52
N ARG A 178 23.36 43.74 8.32
CA ARG A 178 22.34 43.76 9.39
C ARG A 178 22.61 42.72 10.47
N ALA A 179 22.99 41.50 10.08
CA ALA A 179 23.34 40.45 11.02
C ALA A 179 24.59 40.83 11.85
N GLY A 180 25.59 41.45 11.21
CA GLY A 180 26.77 42.00 11.90
C GLY A 180 26.40 43.09 12.90
N ALA A 181 25.59 44.07 12.50
CA ALA A 181 25.14 45.13 13.39
C ALA A 181 24.31 44.61 14.58
N LEU A 182 23.51 43.57 14.38
CA LEU A 182 22.75 42.93 15.43
C LEU A 182 23.66 42.19 16.42
N ALA A 183 24.66 41.46 15.91
CA ALA A 183 25.66 40.78 16.73
C ALA A 183 26.48 41.78 17.56
N ASP A 184 26.90 42.89 16.95
CA ASP A 184 27.64 43.95 17.64
C ASP A 184 26.79 44.63 18.73
N ALA A 185 25.48 44.82 18.48
CA ALA A 185 24.56 45.35 19.48
C ALA A 185 24.41 44.40 20.67
N VAL A 186 24.24 43.09 20.43
CA VAL A 186 24.14 42.07 21.48
C VAL A 186 25.45 41.97 22.28
N ILE A 187 26.61 41.99 21.61
CA ILE A 187 27.92 41.97 22.28
C ILE A 187 28.09 43.20 23.18
N ARG A 188 27.64 44.36 22.73
CA ARG A 188 27.70 45.60 23.50
C ARG A 188 26.75 45.58 24.71
N GLU A 189 25.53 45.07 24.56
CA GLU A 189 24.61 44.88 25.69
C GLU A 189 25.17 43.88 26.71
N LEU A 190 25.74 42.76 26.27
CA LEU A 190 26.38 41.78 27.14
C LEU A 190 27.58 42.38 27.89
N LYS A 191 28.38 43.23 27.24
CA LYS A 191 29.50 43.95 27.88
C LYS A 191 29.03 45.02 28.87
N ALA A 192 27.93 45.72 28.59
CA ALA A 192 27.36 46.68 29.52
C ALA A 192 26.80 45.98 30.77
N ALA A 193 26.06 44.88 30.59
CA ALA A 193 25.50 44.08 31.67
C ALA A 193 26.58 43.40 32.54
N THR A 194 27.74 43.06 31.96
CA THR A 194 28.88 42.50 32.72
C THR A 194 29.78 43.58 33.33
N GLY A 195 29.83 44.78 32.76
CA GLY A 195 30.56 45.93 33.29
C GLY A 195 29.86 46.63 34.45
N GLU A 196 28.53 46.61 34.51
CA GLU A 196 27.74 47.18 35.62
C GLU A 196 27.78 46.32 36.91
N GLY A 197 28.30 45.09 36.85
CA GLY A 197 28.47 44.22 38.02
C GLY A 197 29.78 44.40 38.80
N MET A 198 30.64 45.33 38.41
CA MET A 198 31.97 45.52 38.99
C MET A 198 32.27 47.01 39.21
N ASN A 199 31.55 47.61 40.16
CA ASN A 199 32.02 48.81 40.84
C ASN A 199 32.19 48.46 42.34
N PRO A 200 33.37 48.73 42.94
CA PRO A 200 33.71 48.34 44.31
C PRO A 200 32.87 49.05 45.38
#